data_AF-A0A1Q4G5K4-F1
#
_entry.id   AF-A0A1Q4G5K4-F1
#
_cell.length_a   1.000
_cell.length_b   1.000
_cell.length_c   1.000
_cell.angle_alpha   90.00
_cell.angle_beta   90.00
_cell.angle_gamma   90.00
#
_symmetry.space_group_name_H-M   'P 1'
#
loop_
_entity.id
_entity.type
_entity.pdbx_description
1 polymer ?
#
loop_
_entity_poly.entity_id
_entity_poly.type
_entity_poly.pdbx_seq_one_letter_code
_entity_poly.pdbx_strand_id
1 'polypeptide(L)'
;MKSTIKVLRTKQGKHSTLSEIYVNNQFVCYGLENIPRPVKIRGETAIPVGHYPLVFNRDGAMNGRYYDDYPKMHRGMLEILDIHNFSYVYFHKGNSYKETAGCVLVGNQYVLEDGDYRLLASGVAYKKFYPLVAELMLQGLVEVHVE
;
A
#
# COMPACT_ATOMS: atom_id res chain seq x y z
N MET A 1 -13.26 3.30 18.30
CA MET A 1 -13.59 4.02 17.04
C MET A 1 -12.98 3.24 15.89
N LYS A 2 -13.68 3.07 14.78
CA LYS A 2 -13.15 2.41 13.59
C LYS A 2 -12.13 3.36 12.94
N SER A 3 -10.89 2.91 12.78
CA SER A 3 -9.87 3.69 12.08
C SER A 3 -9.89 3.38 10.59
N THR A 4 -9.52 4.35 9.77
CA THR A 4 -9.60 4.24 8.30
C THR A 4 -8.29 4.66 7.65
N ILE A 5 -7.86 3.88 6.65
CA ILE A 5 -6.82 4.25 5.71
C ILE A 5 -7.49 4.54 4.39
N LYS A 6 -7.35 5.77 3.88
CA LYS A 6 -7.85 6.12 2.55
C LYS A 6 -6.69 6.16 1.56
N VAL A 7 -6.80 5.36 0.51
CA VAL A 7 -5.91 5.37 -0.66
C VAL A 7 -6.67 6.10 -1.77
N LEU A 8 -6.44 7.41 -1.87
CA LEU A 8 -7.12 8.28 -2.81
C LEU A 8 -6.29 8.39 -4.10
N ARG A 9 -6.72 7.75 -5.18
CA ARG A 9 -6.07 7.80 -6.49
C ARG A 9 -6.27 9.17 -7.11
N THR A 10 -5.19 9.91 -7.29
CA THR A 10 -5.25 11.32 -7.73
C THR A 10 -4.73 11.51 -9.15
N LYS A 11 -3.79 10.67 -9.62
CA LYS A 11 -3.17 10.81 -10.94
C LYS A 11 -2.88 9.43 -11.54
N GLN A 12 -2.87 9.37 -12.88
CA GLN A 12 -2.55 8.15 -13.61
C GLN A 12 -1.49 8.44 -14.68
N GLY A 13 -0.46 7.60 -14.73
CA GLY A 13 0.52 7.53 -15.81
C GLY A 13 0.10 6.52 -16.88
N LYS A 14 1.06 6.04 -17.67
CA LYS A 14 0.81 5.00 -18.70
C LYS A 14 0.48 3.64 -18.08
N HIS A 15 1.17 3.28 -17.00
CA HIS A 15 1.07 2.00 -16.29
C HIS A 15 0.97 2.14 -14.78
N SER A 16 1.13 3.37 -14.26
CA SER A 16 1.11 3.68 -12.83
C SER A 16 -0.14 4.45 -12.42
N THR A 17 -0.63 4.19 -11.21
CA THR A 17 -1.65 4.99 -10.55
C THR A 17 -1.07 5.55 -9.26
N LEU A 18 -0.95 6.87 -9.17
CA LEU A 18 -0.48 7.59 -8.00
C LEU A 18 -1.66 7.90 -7.08
N SER A 19 -1.46 7.70 -5.78
CA SER A 19 -2.44 8.01 -4.75
C SER A 19 -1.88 8.85 -3.61
N GLU A 20 -2.76 9.54 -2.90
CA GLU A 20 -2.49 10.14 -1.60
C GLU A 20 -3.03 9.21 -0.52
N ILE A 21 -2.23 8.92 0.49
CA ILE A 21 -2.59 8.01 1.58
C ILE A 21 -2.87 8.83 2.84
N TYR A 22 -4.09 8.70 3.32
CA TYR A 22 -4.56 9.31 4.56
C TYR A 22 -4.82 8.24 5.61
N VAL A 23 -4.51 8.55 6.86
CA VAL A 23 -4.89 7.74 8.02
C VAL A 23 -5.74 8.63 8.92
N ASN A 24 -7.00 8.23 9.16
CA ASN A 24 -7.99 9.02 9.89
C ASN A 24 -8.04 10.48 9.40
N ASN A 25 -8.16 10.66 8.08
CA ASN A 25 -8.23 11.94 7.37
C ASN A 25 -6.96 12.82 7.44
N GLN A 26 -5.87 12.34 8.05
CA GLN A 26 -4.59 13.03 8.04
C GLN A 26 -3.70 12.47 6.92
N PHE A 27 -3.16 13.35 6.07
CA PHE A 27 -2.22 12.94 5.03
C PHE A 27 -0.94 12.37 5.66
N VAL A 28 -0.53 11.18 5.22
CA VAL A 28 0.66 10.48 5.74
C VAL A 28 1.77 10.42 4.70
N CYS A 29 1.46 9.95 3.50
CA CYS A 29 2.42 9.72 2.41
C CYS A 29 1.70 9.52 1.07
N TYR A 30 2.46 9.32 0.00
CA TYR A 30 1.94 8.94 -1.32
C TYR A 30 1.94 7.43 -1.52
N GLY A 31 1.02 6.95 -2.34
CA GLY A 31 0.93 5.57 -2.79
C GLY A 31 1.19 5.42 -4.30
N LEU A 32 1.60 4.23 -4.72
CA LEU A 32 1.74 3.89 -6.14
C LEU A 32 1.29 2.44 -6.39
N GLU A 33 0.45 2.28 -7.40
CA GLU A 33 -0.08 1.01 -7.86
C GLU A 33 0.14 0.87 -9.38
N ASN A 34 -0.14 -0.31 -9.94
CA ASN A 34 -0.41 -0.42 -11.38
C ASN A 34 -1.72 0.28 -11.73
N ILE A 35 -2.05 0.41 -13.02
CA ILE A 35 -3.38 0.88 -13.44
C ILE A 35 -4.49 -0.15 -13.14
N PRO A 36 -5.72 0.30 -12.84
CA PRO A 36 -6.88 -0.58 -12.77
C PRO A 36 -7.23 -1.11 -14.16
N ARG A 37 -7.71 -2.36 -14.23
CA ARG A 37 -8.12 -3.02 -15.47
C ARG A 37 -9.42 -3.79 -15.26
N PRO A 38 -10.29 -3.91 -16.28
CA PRO A 38 -11.53 -4.69 -16.17
C PRO A 38 -11.25 -6.18 -15.97
N VAL A 39 -10.15 -6.69 -16.53
CA VAL A 39 -9.70 -8.08 -16.37
C VAL A 39 -8.32 -8.07 -15.72
N LYS A 40 -8.18 -8.83 -14.63
CA LYS A 40 -6.92 -8.93 -13.89
C LYS A 40 -5.82 -9.56 -14.74
N ILE A 41 -4.73 -8.82 -14.92
CA ILE A 41 -3.44 -9.32 -15.38
C ILE A 41 -2.52 -9.43 -14.16
N ARG A 42 -2.01 -10.64 -13.90
CA ARG A 42 -1.14 -10.89 -12.74
C ARG A 42 0.09 -10.00 -12.81
N GLY A 43 0.32 -9.19 -11.77
CA GLY A 43 1.47 -8.31 -11.68
C GLY A 43 1.27 -6.92 -12.30
N GLU A 44 0.17 -6.68 -13.00
CA GLU A 44 -0.03 -5.47 -13.83
C GLU A 44 -1.39 -4.79 -13.60
N THR A 45 -2.10 -5.18 -12.55
CA THR A 45 -3.45 -4.67 -12.26
C THR A 45 -3.54 -4.21 -10.81
N ALA A 46 -4.03 -2.99 -10.61
CA ALA A 46 -4.40 -2.47 -9.29
C ALA A 46 -5.60 -3.22 -8.71
N ILE A 47 -5.76 -3.18 -7.40
CA ILE A 47 -6.97 -3.71 -6.75
C ILE A 47 -8.18 -2.83 -7.10
N PRO A 48 -9.41 -3.37 -7.14
CA PRO A 48 -10.60 -2.57 -7.41
C PRO A 48 -10.85 -1.54 -6.30
N VAL A 49 -11.51 -0.44 -6.66
CA VAL A 49 -12.05 0.51 -5.67
C VAL A 49 -13.00 -0.22 -4.73
N GLY A 50 -13.01 0.14 -3.45
CA GLY A 50 -13.78 -0.60 -2.46
C GLY A 50 -13.32 -0.38 -1.02
N HIS A 51 -13.96 -1.13 -0.12
CA HIS A 51 -13.70 -1.11 1.31
C HIS A 51 -13.23 -2.49 1.74
N TYR A 52 -12.08 -2.56 2.40
CA TYR A 52 -11.41 -3.80 2.70
C TYR A 52 -10.91 -3.82 4.15
N PRO A 53 -10.96 -4.96 4.85
CA PRO A 53 -10.31 -5.10 6.14
C PRO A 53 -8.79 -5.13 5.99
N LEU A 54 -8.09 -4.56 6.97
CA LEU A 54 -6.63 -4.67 7.08
C LEU A 54 -6.25 -5.68 8.16
N VAL A 55 -5.28 -6.55 7.87
CA VAL A 55 -4.77 -7.54 8.82
C VAL A 55 -3.25 -7.58 8.86
N PHE A 56 -2.70 -8.15 9.94
CA PHE A 56 -1.29 -8.53 10.00
C PHE A 56 -1.12 -9.91 9.38
N ASN A 57 -0.47 -9.99 8.22
CA ASN A 57 -0.03 -11.24 7.64
C ASN A 57 1.38 -11.59 8.13
N ARG A 58 1.53 -12.76 8.76
CA ARG A 58 2.81 -13.25 9.31
C ARG A 58 3.44 -14.38 8.48
N ASP A 59 2.91 -14.60 7.29
CA ASP A 59 3.32 -15.62 6.34
C ASP A 59 4.03 -15.01 5.12
N GLY A 60 4.68 -15.86 4.34
CA GLY A 60 5.29 -15.49 3.06
C GLY A 60 6.67 -14.83 3.15
N ALA A 61 7.40 -14.87 2.04
CA ALA A 61 8.80 -14.43 1.97
C ALA A 61 8.99 -12.93 2.25
N MET A 62 8.01 -12.08 1.92
CA MET A 62 8.11 -10.65 2.21
C MET A 62 8.03 -10.38 3.72
N ASN A 63 7.17 -11.10 4.45
CA ASN A 63 7.09 -10.98 5.90
C ASN A 63 8.44 -11.31 6.57
N GLY A 64 9.05 -12.44 6.18
CA GLY A 64 10.38 -12.83 6.69
C GLY A 64 11.45 -11.76 6.44
N ARG A 65 11.54 -11.24 5.22
CA ARG A 65 12.49 -10.15 4.90
C ARG A 65 12.26 -8.90 5.74
N TYR A 66 10.99 -8.52 5.96
CA TYR A 66 10.67 -7.32 6.73
C TYR A 66 10.88 -7.51 8.24
N TYR A 67 10.77 -8.74 8.73
CA TYR A 67 11.17 -9.09 10.09
C TYR A 67 12.66 -8.83 10.30
N ASP A 68 13.49 -9.23 9.35
CA ASP A 68 14.95 -9.01 9.40
C ASP A 68 15.32 -7.53 9.20
N ASP A 69 14.67 -6.83 8.26
CA ASP A 69 14.92 -5.40 7.97
C ASP A 69 14.48 -4.48 9.12
N TYR A 70 13.42 -4.85 9.86
CA TYR A 70 12.77 -3.98 10.85
C TYR A 70 12.38 -4.73 12.15
N PRO A 71 13.31 -5.39 12.85
CA PRO A 71 13.01 -6.36 13.91
C PRO A 71 12.29 -5.78 15.14
N LYS A 72 12.44 -4.46 15.39
CA LYS A 72 11.77 -3.77 16.51
C LYS A 72 10.41 -3.18 16.16
N MET A 73 10.09 -3.08 14.86
CA MET A 73 8.93 -2.37 14.35
C MET A 73 7.92 -3.34 13.71
N HIS A 74 8.40 -4.35 12.99
CA HIS A 74 7.59 -5.23 12.18
C HIS A 74 6.81 -6.26 13.01
N ARG A 75 5.49 -6.29 12.83
CA ARG A 75 4.54 -7.20 13.50
C ARG A 75 3.84 -8.18 12.54
N GLY A 76 4.14 -8.07 11.25
CA GLY A 76 3.43 -8.69 10.13
C GLY A 76 3.28 -7.70 8.98
N MET A 77 3.17 -8.18 7.74
CA MET A 77 2.80 -7.30 6.62
C MET A 77 1.40 -6.74 6.83
N LEU A 78 1.20 -5.46 6.49
CA LEU A 78 -0.12 -4.83 6.47
C LEU A 78 -0.83 -5.28 5.19
N GLU A 79 -1.66 -6.32 5.30
CA GLU A 79 -2.37 -6.91 4.16
C GLU A 79 -3.80 -6.41 4.05
N ILE A 80 -4.17 -6.01 2.84
CA ILE A 80 -5.54 -5.70 2.43
C ILE A 80 -6.22 -7.02 2.04
N LEU A 81 -7.22 -7.45 2.80
CA LEU A 81 -7.92 -8.72 2.61
C LEU A 81 -9.24 -8.58 1.83
N ASP A 82 -9.84 -9.73 1.52
CA ASP A 82 -11.16 -9.88 0.89
C ASP A 82 -11.28 -9.24 -0.50
N ILE A 83 -10.16 -9.26 -1.24
CA ILE A 83 -10.12 -8.79 -2.62
C ILE A 83 -10.22 -10.00 -3.56
N HIS A 84 -11.33 -10.10 -4.29
CA HIS A 84 -11.58 -11.20 -5.23
C HIS A 84 -10.43 -11.35 -6.25
N ASN A 85 -9.90 -12.58 -6.37
CA ASN A 85 -8.75 -12.95 -7.21
C ASN A 85 -7.41 -12.30 -6.83
N PHE A 86 -7.28 -11.57 -5.73
CA PHE A 86 -6.00 -11.08 -5.22
C PHE A 86 -5.65 -11.75 -3.90
N SER A 87 -4.35 -11.81 -3.60
CA SER A 87 -3.78 -12.41 -2.40
C SER A 87 -2.46 -11.73 -2.12
N TYR A 88 -2.07 -11.57 -0.85
CA TYR A 88 -0.80 -10.95 -0.46
C TYR A 88 -0.67 -9.51 -0.98
N VAL A 89 -1.76 -8.75 -0.92
CA VAL A 89 -1.80 -7.34 -1.27
C VAL A 89 -1.35 -6.53 -0.06
N TYR A 90 -0.12 -6.04 -0.10
CA TYR A 90 0.47 -5.33 1.04
C TYR A 90 0.62 -3.84 0.81
N PHE A 91 0.71 -3.08 1.89
CA PHE A 91 1.44 -1.81 1.89
C PHE A 91 2.94 -2.09 2.09
N HIS A 92 3.78 -1.66 1.14
CA HIS A 92 5.23 -1.87 1.28
C HIS A 92 6.07 -0.77 0.60
N LYS A 93 7.38 -0.78 0.86
CA LYS A 93 8.32 0.16 0.24
C LYS A 93 8.56 -0.25 -1.21
N GLY A 94 8.67 0.72 -2.11
CA GLY A 94 9.00 0.51 -3.52
C GLY A 94 8.89 1.82 -4.28
N ASN A 95 9.48 1.89 -5.47
CA ASN A 95 9.67 3.15 -6.17
C ASN A 95 8.99 3.19 -7.56
N SER A 96 8.62 2.05 -8.14
CA SER A 96 8.04 1.96 -9.49
C SER A 96 6.88 0.98 -9.55
N TYR A 97 5.94 1.19 -10.48
CA TYR A 97 4.84 0.26 -10.74
C TYR A 97 5.32 -1.18 -11.04
N LYS A 98 6.55 -1.34 -11.53
CA LYS A 98 7.18 -2.66 -11.79
C LYS A 98 7.47 -3.45 -10.51
N GLU A 99 7.50 -2.78 -9.36
CA GLU A 99 7.74 -3.38 -8.05
C GLU A 99 6.44 -3.70 -7.31
N THR A 100 5.28 -3.37 -7.89
CA THR A 100 3.97 -3.79 -7.37
C THR A 100 3.41 -4.94 -8.19
N ALA A 101 2.92 -5.97 -7.48
CA ALA A 101 2.14 -7.07 -8.07
C ALA A 101 0.65 -6.98 -7.68
N GLY A 102 0.14 -5.75 -7.54
CA GLY A 102 -1.19 -5.44 -6.99
C GLY A 102 -1.13 -4.82 -5.59
N CYS A 103 0.05 -4.80 -4.96
CA CYS A 103 0.32 -4.10 -3.71
C CYS A 103 0.26 -2.57 -3.86
N VAL A 104 0.11 -1.87 -2.74
CA VAL A 104 0.23 -0.41 -2.66
C VAL A 104 1.64 -0.06 -2.18
N LEU A 105 2.46 0.52 -3.05
CA LEU A 105 3.78 1.03 -2.67
C LEU A 105 3.62 2.33 -1.90
N VAL A 106 4.52 2.64 -0.95
CA VAL A 106 4.50 3.91 -0.20
C VAL A 106 5.77 4.75 -0.41
N GLY A 107 5.60 6.06 -0.50
CA GLY A 107 6.65 7.04 -0.82
C GLY A 107 6.37 8.42 -0.23
N ASN A 108 7.42 9.19 0.08
CA ASN A 108 7.24 10.49 0.71
C ASN A 108 7.14 11.63 -0.32
N GLN A 109 7.62 11.36 -1.54
CA GLN A 109 7.62 12.25 -2.69
C GLN A 109 7.39 11.41 -3.95
N TYR A 110 7.07 12.08 -5.05
CA TYR A 110 6.93 11.44 -6.36
C TYR A 110 7.49 12.30 -7.48
N VAL A 111 7.78 11.67 -8.60
CA VAL A 111 8.18 12.30 -9.87
C VAL A 111 7.46 11.62 -11.02
N LEU A 112 7.29 12.33 -12.14
CA LEU A 112 6.81 11.77 -13.40
C LEU A 112 8.02 11.57 -14.34
N GLU A 113 8.31 10.32 -14.69
CA GLU A 113 9.42 9.92 -15.56
C GLU A 113 8.88 9.04 -16.70
N ASP A 114 9.21 9.36 -17.95
CA ASP A 114 8.81 8.59 -19.14
C ASP A 114 7.29 8.35 -19.31
N GLY A 115 6.48 9.20 -18.66
CA GLY A 115 5.02 9.10 -18.64
C GLY A 115 4.46 8.19 -17.55
N ASP A 116 5.30 7.75 -16.60
CA ASP A 116 4.89 6.98 -15.43
C ASP A 116 5.37 7.64 -14.13
N TYR A 117 4.56 7.53 -13.08
CA TYR A 117 4.92 8.01 -11.76
C TYR A 117 5.89 7.05 -11.06
N ARG A 118 6.82 7.64 -10.32
CA ARG A 118 7.70 6.93 -9.39
C ARG A 118 7.68 7.57 -8.02
N LEU A 119 7.83 6.74 -7.01
CA LEU A 119 7.95 7.17 -5.62
C LEU A 119 9.42 7.35 -5.24
N LEU A 120 9.66 8.34 -4.39
CA LEU A 120 10.95 8.65 -3.79
C LEU A 120 10.85 8.54 -2.27
N ALA A 121 11.99 8.28 -1.63
CA ALA A 121 12.10 8.15 -0.17
C ALA A 121 11.11 7.13 0.45
N SER A 122 10.91 5.98 -0.21
CA SER A 122 9.98 4.93 0.22
C SER A 122 10.28 4.35 1.60
N GLY A 123 11.56 4.21 1.95
CA GLY A 123 11.97 3.79 3.29
C GLY A 123 11.58 4.78 4.40
N VAL A 124 11.60 6.09 4.12
CA VAL A 124 11.16 7.13 5.07
C VAL A 124 9.65 7.10 5.23
N ALA A 125 8.92 7.01 4.12
CA ALA A 125 7.47 6.89 4.14
C ALA A 125 7.02 5.63 4.89
N TYR A 126 7.65 4.49 4.64
CA TYR A 126 7.31 3.24 5.32
C TYR A 126 7.53 3.31 6.83
N LYS A 127 8.67 3.87 7.28
CA LYS A 127 8.96 4.06 8.72
C LYS A 127 8.01 5.05 9.41
N LYS A 128 7.35 5.94 8.66
CA LYS A 128 6.32 6.83 9.18
C LYS A 128 4.94 6.15 9.19
N PHE A 129 4.56 5.54 8.08
CA PHE A 129 3.25 4.94 7.86
C PHE A 129 3.03 3.68 8.69
N TYR A 130 3.98 2.74 8.67
CA TYR A 130 3.78 1.42 9.26
C TYR A 130 3.53 1.47 10.78
N PRO A 131 4.34 2.16 11.62
CA PRO A 131 4.10 2.19 13.06
C PRO A 131 2.76 2.82 13.42
N LEU A 132 2.38 3.90 12.71
CA LEU A 132 1.10 4.58 12.90
C LEU A 132 -0.06 3.61 12.69
N VAL A 133 -0.07 2.90 11.56
CA VAL A 133 -1.14 1.94 11.23
C VAL A 133 -1.11 0.74 12.17
N ALA A 134 0.07 0.20 12.46
CA ALA A 134 0.21 -0.94 13.34
C ALA A 134 -0.35 -0.65 14.74
N GLU A 135 -0.11 0.55 15.29
CA GLU A 135 -0.68 0.98 16.57
C GLU A 135 -2.21 1.05 16.51
N LEU A 136 -2.78 1.61 15.45
CA LEU A 136 -4.24 1.65 15.28
C LEU A 136 -4.86 0.25 15.21
N MET A 137 -4.17 -0.70 14.57
CA MET A 137 -4.62 -2.10 14.49
C MET A 137 -4.57 -2.82 15.84
N LEU A 138 -3.68 -2.41 16.76
CA LEU A 138 -3.65 -2.93 18.13
C LEU A 138 -4.82 -2.40 18.97
N GLN A 139 -5.37 -1.25 18.60
CA GLN A 139 -6.48 -0.61 19.30
C GLN A 139 -7.85 -1.02 18.75
N GLY A 140 -7.91 -1.59 17.55
CA GLY A 140 -9.15 -2.09 16.96
C GLY A 140 -9.05 -2.31 15.45
N LEU A 141 -10.22 -2.51 14.83
CA LEU A 141 -10.31 -2.74 13.40
C LEU A 141 -9.92 -1.48 12.60
N VAL A 142 -9.12 -1.72 11.56
CA VAL A 142 -8.74 -0.74 10.55
C VAL A 142 -9.31 -1.18 9.20
N GLU A 143 -9.96 -0.26 8.51
CA GLU A 143 -10.49 -0.48 7.17
C GLU A 143 -9.73 0.36 6.15
N VAL A 144 -9.50 -0.21 4.96
CA VAL A 144 -8.87 0.46 3.82
C VAL A 144 -9.95 0.84 2.82
N HIS A 145 -10.00 2.12 2.47
CA HIS A 145 -10.88 2.67 1.45
C HIS A 145 -10.04 3.02 0.23
N VAL A 146 -10.30 2.35 -0.89
CA VAL A 146 -9.64 2.63 -2.17
C VAL A 146 -10.61 3.38 -3.05
N GLU A 147 -10.25 4.61 -3.42
CA GLU A 147 -11.08 5.57 -4.18
C GLU A 147 -10.31 6.09 -5.40
#